data_AF-A0A545UCS7-F1
#
_entry.id   AF-A0A545UCS7-F1
#
_cell.length_a   1.000
_cell.length_b   1.000
_cell.length_c   1.000
_cell.angle_alpha   90.00
_cell.angle_beta   90.00
_cell.angle_gamma   90.00
#
_symmetry.space_group_name_H-M   'P 1'
#
loop_
_entity.id
_entity.type
_entity.pdbx_description
1 polymer ?
#
loop_
_entity_poly.entity_id
_entity_poly.type
_entity_poly.pdbx_seq_one_letter_code
_entity_poly.pdbx_strand_id
1 'polypeptide(L)'
;MNQEQRKEYVHIVATELEDYFHNNARATDLESLTNWWLAKNRVREAPKLIREALDELILARKIGKRIYQGREIFERLSSRKNKLLDAELQLGLQK
;
A
#
# COMPACT_ATOMS: atom_id res chain seq x y z
N MET A 1 17.14 -14.38 5.13
CA MET A 1 16.20 -15.51 5.25
C MET A 1 17.00 -16.76 5.59
N ASN A 2 16.74 -17.37 6.73
CA ASN A 2 17.37 -18.65 7.10
C ASN A 2 16.69 -19.83 6.36
N GLN A 3 17.23 -21.05 6.47
CA GLN A 3 16.72 -22.21 5.73
C GLN A 3 15.27 -22.58 6.10
N GLU A 4 14.86 -22.37 7.35
CA GLU A 4 13.51 -22.68 7.84
C GLU A 4 12.49 -21.69 7.28
N GLN A 5 12.79 -20.39 7.33
CA GLN A 5 11.98 -19.33 6.73
C GLN A 5 11.82 -19.54 5.22
N ARG A 6 12.87 -20.03 4.54
CA ARG A 6 12.79 -20.36 3.11
C ARG A 6 11.79 -21.49 2.85
N LYS A 7 11.80 -22.55 3.67
CA LYS A 7 10.88 -23.68 3.51
C LYS A 7 9.42 -23.27 3.72
N GLU A 8 9.18 -22.46 4.74
CA GLU A 8 7.86 -21.90 5.02
C GLU A 8 7.36 -21.03 3.86
N TYR A 9 8.21 -20.16 3.33
CA TYR A 9 7.85 -19.32 2.19
C TYR A 9 7.55 -20.13 0.92
N VAL A 10 8.34 -21.17 0.65
CA VAL A 10 8.08 -22.10 -0.46
C VAL A 10 6.71 -22.78 -0.30
N HIS A 11 6.33 -23.15 0.92
CA HIS A 11 5.02 -23.74 1.18
C HIS A 11 3.87 -22.78 0.87
N ILE A 12 4.00 -21.51 1.29
CA ILE A 12 3.02 -20.46 0.99
C ILE A 12 2.87 -20.27 -0.53
N VAL A 13 3.99 -20.15 -1.26
CA VAL A 13 3.97 -20.00 -2.73
C VAL A 13 3.32 -21.22 -3.40
N ALA A 14 3.58 -22.43 -2.91
CA ALA A 14 2.99 -23.64 -3.44
C ALA A 14 1.46 -23.66 -3.29
N THR A 15 0.93 -23.28 -2.12
CA THR A 15 -0.52 -23.15 -1.90
C THR A 15 -1.14 -22.10 -2.82
N GLU A 16 -0.47 -20.96 -3.02
CA GLU A 16 -1.01 -19.93 -3.93
C GLU A 16 -0.99 -20.36 -5.40
N LEU A 17 -0.01 -21.19 -5.81
CA LEU A 17 0.03 -21.79 -7.14
C LEU A 17 -1.04 -22.88 -7.32
N GLU A 18 -1.34 -23.65 -6.28
CA GLU A 18 -2.45 -24.61 -6.29
C GLU A 18 -3.79 -23.91 -6.57
N ASP A 19 -4.07 -22.80 -5.86
CA ASP A 19 -5.23 -21.95 -6.13
C ASP A 19 -5.25 -21.40 -7.56
N TYR A 20 -4.09 -21.03 -8.10
CA TYR A 20 -3.97 -20.56 -9.48
C TYR A 20 -4.39 -21.64 -10.47
N PHE A 21 -3.85 -22.86 -10.33
CA PHE A 21 -4.16 -23.97 -11.22
C PHE A 21 -5.59 -24.49 -11.07
N HIS A 22 -6.19 -24.38 -9.88
CA HIS A 22 -7.61 -24.67 -9.70
C HIS A 22 -8.50 -23.77 -10.58
N ASN A 23 -8.13 -22.49 -10.71
CA ASN A 23 -8.89 -21.52 -11.50
C ASN A 23 -8.44 -21.41 -12.97
N ASN A 24 -7.28 -21.97 -13.32
CA ASN A 24 -6.68 -21.87 -14.66
C ASN A 24 -6.26 -23.26 -15.15
N ALA A 25 -7.10 -23.89 -15.98
CA ALA A 25 -6.93 -25.27 -16.45
C ALA A 25 -5.74 -25.51 -17.40
N ARG A 26 -5.08 -24.45 -17.90
CA ARG A 26 -3.88 -24.56 -18.73
C ARG A 26 -2.70 -23.92 -18.00
N ALA A 27 -1.65 -24.70 -17.82
CA ALA A 27 -0.40 -24.20 -17.25
C ALA A 27 0.26 -23.21 -18.23
N THR A 28 0.70 -22.08 -17.68
CA THR A 28 1.55 -21.11 -18.37
C THR A 28 3.02 -21.37 -18.04
N ASP A 29 3.95 -20.72 -18.73
CA ASP A 29 5.38 -20.87 -18.49
C ASP A 29 5.80 -20.28 -17.12
N LEU A 30 7.02 -20.62 -16.67
CA LEU A 30 7.55 -20.18 -15.37
C LEU A 30 7.63 -18.65 -15.24
N GLU A 31 7.98 -17.94 -16.32
CA GLU A 31 8.09 -16.48 -16.31
C GLU A 31 6.71 -15.84 -16.13
N SER A 32 5.71 -16.36 -16.84
CA SER A 32 4.31 -15.96 -16.69
C SER A 32 3.76 -16.24 -15.28
N LEU A 33 4.04 -17.41 -14.69
CA LEU A 33 3.65 -17.73 -13.30
C LEU A 33 4.33 -16.80 -12.29
N THR A 34 5.61 -16.49 -12.50
CA THR A 34 6.38 -15.58 -11.64
C THR A 34 5.81 -14.17 -11.70
N ASN A 35 5.51 -13.67 -12.90
CA ASN A 35 4.92 -12.34 -13.11
C ASN A 35 3.52 -12.24 -12.49
N TRP A 36 2.68 -13.28 -12.65
CA TRP A 36 1.38 -13.36 -12.00
C TRP A 36 1.51 -13.33 -10.47
N TRP A 37 2.39 -14.14 -9.90
CA TRP A 37 2.56 -14.26 -8.46
C TRP A 37 3.08 -12.94 -7.85
N LEU A 38 4.03 -12.28 -8.52
CA LEU A 38 4.51 -10.95 -8.15
C LEU A 38 3.41 -9.89 -8.26
N ALA A 39 2.56 -9.93 -9.30
CA ALA A 39 1.44 -9.02 -9.43
C ALA A 39 0.39 -9.24 -8.32
N LYS A 40 0.02 -10.49 -8.02
CA LYS A 40 -0.91 -10.85 -6.92
C LYS A 40 -0.39 -10.36 -5.58
N ASN A 41 0.88 -10.62 -5.26
CA ASN A 41 1.48 -10.25 -3.97
C ASN A 41 1.70 -8.74 -3.84
N ARG A 42 2.13 -8.06 -4.91
CA ARG A 42 2.18 -6.59 -4.94
C ARG A 42 0.79 -5.98 -4.76
N VAL A 43 -0.25 -6.52 -5.40
CA VAL A 43 -1.61 -6.00 -5.28
C VAL A 43 -2.23 -6.27 -3.91
N ARG A 44 -1.93 -7.40 -3.27
CA ARG A 44 -2.54 -7.79 -1.99
C ARG A 44 -2.11 -6.90 -0.82
N GLU A 45 -0.85 -6.47 -0.78
CA GLU A 45 -0.33 -5.64 0.32
C GLU A 45 -0.12 -4.18 -0.05
N ALA A 46 0.00 -3.82 -1.34
CA ALA A 46 0.28 -2.44 -1.74
C ALA A 46 -0.73 -1.40 -1.21
N PRO A 47 -2.06 -1.63 -1.24
CA PRO A 47 -2.98 -0.62 -0.73
C PRO A 47 -2.79 -0.32 0.75
N LYS A 48 -2.48 -1.33 1.57
CA LYS A 48 -2.22 -1.19 3.00
C LYS A 48 -0.89 -0.50 3.27
N LEU A 49 0.18 -0.92 2.59
CA LEU A 49 1.51 -0.31 2.71
C LEU A 49 1.52 1.15 2.22
N ILE A 50 0.83 1.44 1.12
CA ILE A 50 0.68 2.80 0.60
C ILE A 50 -0.14 3.65 1.58
N ARG A 51 -1.18 3.10 2.21
CA ARG A 51 -1.93 3.80 3.26
C ARG A 51 -1.03 4.16 4.44
N GLU A 52 -0.29 3.20 4.98
CA GLU A 52 0.63 3.41 6.11
C GLU A 52 1.70 4.45 5.76
N ALA A 53 2.30 4.38 4.57
CA ALA A 53 3.28 5.35 4.10
C ALA A 53 2.66 6.76 3.93
N LEU A 54 1.42 6.87 3.45
CA LEU A 54 0.72 8.15 3.36
C LEU A 54 0.43 8.73 4.75
N ASP A 55 0.04 7.91 5.71
CA ASP A 55 -0.22 8.33 7.10
C ASP A 55 1.07 8.85 7.77
N GLU A 56 2.22 8.17 7.58
CA GLU A 56 3.52 8.67 8.05
C GLU A 56 3.88 10.03 7.44
N LEU A 57 3.65 10.22 6.14
CA LEU A 57 3.93 11.48 5.45
C LEU A 57 3.01 12.63 5.91
N ILE A 58 1.77 12.32 6.30
CA ILE A 58 0.83 13.28 6.90
C ILE A 58 1.29 13.66 8.31
N LEU A 59 1.66 12.68 9.15
CA LEU A 59 2.20 12.91 10.49
C LEU A 59 3.48 13.76 10.43
N ALA A 60 4.36 13.50 9.47
CA ALA A 60 5.57 14.28 9.22
C ALA A 60 5.29 15.66 8.59
N ARG A 61 4.03 16.05 8.36
CA ARG A 61 3.61 17.30 7.72
C ARG A 61 4.27 17.57 6.37
N LYS A 62 4.58 16.51 5.61
CA LYS A 62 5.13 16.59 4.26
C LYS A 62 4.02 16.65 3.20
N ILE A 63 2.89 16.01 3.49
CA ILE A 63 1.70 15.99 2.63
C ILE A 63 0.44 16.26 3.47
N GLY A 64 -0.61 16.73 2.82
CA GLY A 64 -1.96 16.87 3.38
C GLY A 64 -2.94 15.96 2.68
N LYS A 65 -4.05 15.66 3.36
CA LYS A 65 -5.16 14.84 2.86
C LYS A 65 -6.42 15.69 2.78
N ARG A 66 -7.15 15.62 1.67
CA ARG A 66 -8.49 16.22 1.52
C ARG A 66 -9.43 15.27 0.78
N ILE A 67 -10.73 15.44 0.99
CA ILE A 67 -11.76 14.71 0.26
C ILE A 67 -12.30 15.60 -0.85
N TYR A 68 -12.30 15.10 -2.09
CA TYR A 68 -12.88 15.79 -3.25
C TYR A 68 -13.67 14.78 -4.08
N GLN A 69 -14.96 15.08 -4.34
CA GLN A 69 -15.86 14.21 -5.09
C GLN A 69 -15.87 12.74 -4.59
N GLY A 70 -15.86 12.56 -3.27
CA GLY A 70 -15.89 11.24 -2.64
C GLY A 70 -14.56 10.46 -2.72
N ARG A 71 -13.48 11.09 -3.18
CA ARG A 71 -12.14 10.48 -3.27
C ARG A 71 -11.17 11.18 -2.34
N GLU A 72 -10.26 10.41 -1.75
CA GLU A 72 -9.14 10.94 -1.00
C GLU A 72 -8.06 11.44 -1.95
N ILE A 73 -7.69 12.71 -1.81
CA ILE A 73 -6.64 13.36 -2.57
C ILE A 73 -5.51 13.73 -1.61
N PHE A 74 -4.30 13.31 -1.94
CA PHE A 74 -3.08 13.59 -1.17
C PHE A 74 -2.23 14.61 -1.94
N GLU A 75 -1.79 15.68 -1.29
CA GLU A 75 -1.02 16.75 -1.92
C GLU A 75 0.17 17.18 -1.06
N ARG A 76 1.28 17.55 -1.68
CA ARG A 76 2.46 18.05 -0.96
C ARG A 76 2.13 19.36 -0.24
N LEU A 77 2.50 19.45 1.03
CA LEU A 77 2.42 20.72 1.77
C LEU A 77 3.58 21.60 1.33
N SER A 78 3.26 22.72 0.68
CA SER A 78 4.22 23.80 0.45
C SER A 78 4.35 24.64 1.72
N SER A 79 5.48 25.30 1.92
CA SER A 79 5.76 26.11 3.13
C SER A 79 4.71 27.19 3.43
N ARG A 80 3.92 27.61 2.44
CA ARG A 80 2.78 28.52 2.62
C ARG A 80 1.54 27.83 3.21
N LYS A 81 1.25 26.57 2.85
CA LYS A 81 0.09 25.82 3.35
C LYS A 81 0.26 25.37 4.81
N ASN A 82 1.49 25.06 5.24
CA ASN A 82 1.76 24.69 6.65
C ASN A 82 1.37 25.80 7.64
N LYS A 83 1.61 27.07 7.30
CA LYS A 83 1.26 28.21 8.16
C LYS A 83 -0.25 28.41 8.33
N LEU A 84 -1.05 28.01 7.35
CA LEU A 84 -2.52 28.11 7.42
C LEU A 84 -3.11 26.99 8.28
N LEU A 85 -2.62 25.75 8.15
CA LEU A 85 -3.02 24.64 9.02
C LEU A 85 -2.66 24.89 10.49
N ASP A 86 -1.48 25.46 10.77
CA ASP A 86 -1.10 25.85 12.14
C ASP A 86 -1.99 26.97 12.70
N ALA A 87 -2.41 27.93 11.86
CA ALA A 87 -3.31 29.01 12.26
C ALA A 87 -4.75 28.53 12.52
N GLU A 88 -5.25 27.59 11.72
CA GLU A 88 -6.59 27.00 11.90
C GLU A 88 -6.68 26.14 13.17
N LEU A 89 -5.62 25.39 13.52
CA LEU A 89 -5.54 24.63 14.77
C LEU A 89 -5.48 25.53 16.01
N GLN A 90 -4.79 26.68 15.94
CA GLN A 90 -4.75 27.65 17.04
C GLN A 90 -6.10 28.35 17.26
N LEU A 91 -6.87 28.60 16.20
CA LEU A 91 -8.19 29.24 16.28
C LEU A 91 -9.30 28.26 16.68
N GLY A 92 -9.13 26.96 16.43
CA GLY A 92 -10.09 25.91 16.80
C GLY A 92 -10.10 25.49 18.28
N LEU A 93 -9.12 25.93 19.07
CA LEU A 93 -8.99 25.62 20.51
C LEU A 93 -9.59 26.69 21.44
N GLN A 94 -10.25 27.73 20.90
CA GLN A 94 -10.88 28.81 21.69
C GLN A 94 -12.43 28.76 21.70
N LYS A 95 -13.05 27.58 21.59
CA LYS A 95 -14.50 27.43 21.83
C LYS A 95 -14.81 26.39 22.88
#